data_AF-A0A928MXX2-F1
#
_entry.id   AF-A0A928MXX2-F1
#
_cell.length_a   1.000
_cell.length_b   1.000
_cell.length_c   1.000
_cell.angle_alpha   90.00
_cell.angle_beta   90.00
_cell.angle_gamma   90.00
#
_symmetry.space_group_name_H-M   'P 1'
#
loop_
_entity.id
_entity.type
_entity.pdbx_description
1 polymer ?
#
loop_
_entity_poly.entity_id
_entity_poly.type
_entity_poly.pdbx_seq_one_letter_code
_entity_poly.pdbx_strand_id
1 'polypeptide(L)'
;MIDNDLDEYMRIGKTLHTRNKKQRMLEAGKKPILISSGDIKTFIHNIIHGKAPGEVRAFGKVGKRLADVIHDKKDSLNLLNKYLELNSDDLRESYKRHSTPKEIGDIPLSEQDFEKIPEYLNEFDGVLAVNTYNNKVEAHIYKQTDDGYVRILTVVSNERDSLQVTKLIGVSKEKFEQKYDKIKKGDTGSPRGLSKASNPSKTARLTAGVPSENSISQPDTTVNNNSM
;
A
#
# COMPACT_ATOMS: atom_id res chain seq x y z
N MET A 1 -7.62 -4.03 -30.69
CA MET A 1 -6.79 -4.20 -29.46
C MET A 1 -7.62 -4.73 -28.29
N ILE A 2 -8.87 -4.25 -28.10
CA ILE A 2 -9.71 -4.61 -26.93
C ILE A 2 -10.08 -6.11 -26.84
N ASP A 3 -10.51 -6.74 -27.94
CA ASP A 3 -11.10 -8.08 -27.87
C ASP A 3 -10.09 -9.16 -27.45
N ASN A 4 -8.86 -9.12 -27.97
CA ASN A 4 -7.78 -10.05 -27.59
C ASN A 4 -7.39 -9.91 -26.11
N ASP A 5 -7.29 -8.68 -25.59
CA ASP A 5 -6.96 -8.45 -24.18
C ASP A 5 -8.08 -8.90 -23.24
N LEU A 6 -9.36 -8.78 -23.67
CA LEU A 6 -10.49 -9.34 -22.94
C LEU A 6 -10.43 -10.88 -22.94
N ASP A 7 -10.31 -11.49 -24.10
CA ASP A 7 -10.23 -12.95 -24.28
C ASP A 7 -9.09 -13.58 -23.45
N GLU A 8 -7.91 -12.97 -23.48
CA GLU A 8 -6.76 -13.35 -22.64
C GLU A 8 -7.11 -13.24 -21.15
N TYR A 9 -7.59 -12.07 -20.71
CA TYR A 9 -7.91 -11.84 -19.30
C TYR A 9 -9.01 -12.77 -18.76
N MET A 10 -10.00 -13.15 -19.58
CA MET A 10 -11.05 -14.10 -19.19
C MET A 10 -10.50 -15.52 -19.03
N ARG A 11 -9.45 -15.87 -19.78
CA ARG A 11 -8.75 -17.17 -19.70
C ARG A 11 -7.73 -17.24 -18.55
N ILE A 12 -7.08 -16.13 -18.15
CA ILE A 12 -6.11 -16.18 -17.04
C ILE A 12 -6.77 -16.35 -15.66
N GLY A 13 -6.00 -16.93 -14.74
CA GLY A 13 -6.41 -17.31 -13.39
C GLY A 13 -6.40 -18.83 -13.24
N LYS A 14 -5.80 -19.32 -12.15
CA LYS A 14 -5.51 -20.74 -11.94
C LYS A 14 -6.76 -21.59 -11.69
N THR A 15 -7.81 -21.02 -11.10
CA THR A 15 -9.02 -21.78 -10.73
C THR A 15 -10.21 -21.48 -11.64
N LEU A 16 -11.07 -22.47 -11.83
CA LEU A 16 -12.36 -22.29 -12.51
C LEU A 16 -13.25 -21.26 -11.79
N HIS A 17 -13.20 -21.21 -10.46
CA HIS A 17 -13.95 -20.22 -9.66
C HIS A 17 -13.56 -18.77 -10.01
N THR A 18 -12.26 -18.52 -10.22
CA THR A 18 -11.73 -17.23 -10.65
C THR A 18 -12.28 -16.81 -12.00
N ARG A 19 -12.24 -17.72 -12.98
CA ARG A 19 -12.73 -17.48 -14.35
C ARG A 19 -14.24 -17.29 -14.36
N ASN A 20 -14.98 -18.12 -13.61
CA ASN A 20 -16.43 -17.99 -13.44
C ASN A 20 -16.86 -16.70 -12.70
N LYS A 21 -15.98 -16.09 -11.90
CA LYS A 21 -16.22 -14.74 -11.33
C LYS A 21 -16.07 -13.65 -12.40
N LYS A 22 -15.04 -13.73 -13.26
CA LYS A 22 -14.86 -12.81 -14.40
C LYS A 22 -16.02 -12.95 -15.40
N GLN A 23 -16.42 -14.17 -15.72
CA GLN A 23 -17.55 -14.49 -16.60
C GLN A 23 -18.87 -13.90 -16.11
N ARG A 24 -19.24 -14.14 -14.83
CA ARG A 24 -20.45 -13.55 -14.24
C ARG A 24 -20.44 -12.01 -14.18
N MET A 25 -19.26 -11.40 -14.10
CA MET A 25 -19.13 -9.93 -14.20
C MET A 25 -19.50 -9.45 -15.61
N LEU A 26 -18.99 -10.12 -16.65
CA LEU A 26 -19.30 -9.81 -18.04
C LEU A 26 -20.77 -10.05 -18.38
N GLU A 27 -21.35 -11.17 -17.93
CA GLU A 27 -22.77 -11.52 -18.09
C GLU A 27 -23.71 -10.50 -17.40
N ALA A 28 -23.27 -9.91 -16.29
CA ALA A 28 -23.98 -8.82 -15.61
C ALA A 28 -23.77 -7.43 -16.27
N GLY A 29 -23.23 -7.37 -17.49
CA GLY A 29 -22.97 -6.13 -18.23
C GLY A 29 -21.85 -5.26 -17.65
N LYS A 30 -21.06 -5.77 -16.70
CA LYS A 30 -19.94 -5.05 -16.09
C LYS A 30 -18.65 -5.30 -16.87
N LYS A 31 -17.77 -4.31 -16.91
CA LYS A 31 -16.46 -4.38 -17.58
C LYS A 31 -15.41 -5.09 -16.68
N PRO A 32 -14.89 -6.27 -17.03
CA PRO A 32 -13.84 -6.94 -16.25
C PRO A 32 -12.45 -6.28 -16.38
N ILE A 33 -12.24 -5.57 -17.50
CA ILE A 33 -11.11 -4.68 -17.77
C ILE A 33 -11.64 -3.26 -17.93
N LEU A 34 -11.04 -2.30 -17.25
CA LEU A 34 -11.31 -0.87 -17.34
C LEU A 34 -10.44 -0.31 -18.47
N ILE A 35 -11.08 0.06 -19.59
CA ILE A 35 -10.40 0.38 -20.86
C ILE A 35 -10.13 1.88 -21.07
N SER A 36 -10.51 2.72 -20.10
CA SER A 36 -10.36 4.17 -20.18
C SER A 36 -10.10 4.78 -18.80
N SER A 37 -9.44 5.92 -18.74
CA SER A 37 -9.23 6.68 -17.49
C SER A 37 -10.55 7.05 -16.81
N GLY A 38 -11.61 7.28 -17.59
CA GLY A 38 -12.97 7.53 -17.09
C GLY A 38 -13.59 6.30 -16.42
N ASP A 39 -13.43 5.10 -17.01
CA ASP A 39 -13.86 3.84 -16.38
C ASP A 39 -13.11 3.59 -15.07
N ILE A 40 -11.80 3.88 -15.02
CA ILE A 40 -10.96 3.70 -13.83
C ILE A 40 -11.40 4.64 -12.71
N LYS A 41 -11.51 5.95 -12.98
CA LYS A 41 -12.01 6.95 -12.03
C LYS A 41 -13.39 6.58 -11.49
N THR A 42 -14.32 6.24 -12.40
CA THR A 42 -15.69 5.81 -12.04
C THR A 42 -15.69 4.57 -11.14
N PHE A 43 -14.81 3.60 -11.40
CA PHE A 43 -14.70 2.41 -10.56
C PHE A 43 -14.11 2.73 -9.18
N ILE A 44 -13.08 3.57 -9.11
CA ILE A 44 -12.43 3.99 -7.85
C ILE A 44 -13.38 4.82 -6.98
N HIS A 45 -14.13 5.75 -7.56
CA HIS A 45 -15.23 6.47 -6.91
C HIS A 45 -16.26 5.49 -6.32
N ASN A 46 -16.72 4.53 -7.13
CA ASN A 46 -17.65 3.50 -6.67
C ASN A 46 -17.07 2.60 -5.57
N ILE A 47 -15.76 2.32 -5.59
CA ILE A 47 -15.06 1.61 -4.50
C ILE A 47 -15.12 2.41 -3.20
N ILE A 48 -14.70 3.68 -3.25
CA ILE A 48 -14.64 4.58 -2.08
C ILE A 48 -16.03 4.71 -1.44
N HIS A 49 -17.05 4.97 -2.24
CA HIS A 49 -18.44 5.07 -1.80
C HIS A 49 -19.12 3.71 -1.53
N GLY A 50 -18.43 2.58 -1.67
CA GLY A 50 -18.94 1.24 -1.32
C GLY A 50 -20.00 0.68 -2.28
N LYS A 51 -20.08 1.20 -3.51
CA LYS A 51 -21.02 0.79 -4.57
C LYS A 51 -20.54 -0.41 -5.40
N ALA A 52 -19.30 -0.86 -5.22
CA ALA A 52 -18.71 -1.99 -5.94
C ALA A 52 -18.06 -3.06 -5.01
N PRO A 53 -18.75 -3.58 -3.97
CA PRO A 53 -18.16 -4.52 -3.01
C PRO A 53 -17.80 -5.88 -3.64
N GLY A 54 -16.69 -6.48 -3.21
CA GLY A 54 -16.18 -7.77 -3.69
C GLY A 54 -15.75 -7.81 -5.16
N GLU A 55 -15.60 -6.65 -5.82
CA GLU A 55 -15.22 -6.57 -7.23
C GLU A 55 -13.70 -6.43 -7.41
N VAL A 56 -13.17 -7.22 -8.36
CA VAL A 56 -11.78 -7.10 -8.82
C VAL A 56 -11.77 -6.91 -10.32
N ARG A 57 -11.22 -5.79 -10.79
CA ARG A 57 -11.16 -5.41 -12.21
C ARG A 57 -9.73 -5.07 -12.61
N ALA A 58 -9.35 -5.45 -13.82
CA ALA A 58 -8.07 -5.05 -14.39
C ALA A 58 -8.14 -3.63 -14.97
N PHE A 59 -7.01 -2.94 -15.06
CA PHE A 59 -6.92 -1.59 -15.67
C PHE A 59 -5.70 -1.41 -16.59
N GLY A 60 -4.92 -2.46 -16.80
CA GLY A 60 -3.75 -2.47 -17.68
C GLY A 60 -2.92 -3.73 -17.50
N LYS A 61 -1.80 -3.81 -18.22
CA LYS A 61 -0.76 -4.84 -18.03
C LYS A 61 0.46 -4.23 -17.33
N VAL A 62 1.20 -5.03 -16.58
CA VAL A 62 2.47 -4.67 -15.95
C VAL A 62 3.49 -4.39 -17.06
N GLY A 63 3.86 -3.11 -17.22
CA GLY A 63 4.86 -2.68 -18.18
C GLY A 63 6.26 -3.19 -17.85
N LYS A 64 7.11 -3.32 -18.88
CA LYS A 64 8.45 -3.91 -18.78
C LYS A 64 9.28 -3.32 -17.62
N ARG A 65 9.37 -1.99 -17.51
CA ARG A 65 10.10 -1.28 -16.45
C ARG A 65 9.68 -1.73 -15.03
N LEU A 66 8.39 -1.91 -14.78
CA LEU A 66 7.90 -2.35 -13.47
C LEU A 66 8.19 -3.83 -13.22
N ALA A 67 8.04 -4.67 -14.25
CA ALA A 67 8.40 -6.08 -14.17
C ALA A 67 9.90 -6.28 -13.87
N ASP A 68 10.78 -5.58 -14.62
CA ASP A 68 12.23 -5.63 -14.46
C ASP A 68 12.65 -5.23 -13.03
N VAL A 69 12.22 -4.05 -12.54
CA VAL A 69 12.64 -3.55 -11.21
C VAL A 69 12.11 -4.40 -10.04
N ILE A 70 10.99 -5.11 -10.22
CA ILE A 70 10.51 -6.11 -9.26
C ILE A 70 11.33 -7.40 -9.36
N HIS A 71 11.69 -7.84 -10.57
CA HIS A 71 12.52 -9.01 -10.82
C HIS A 71 13.93 -8.84 -10.27
N ASP A 72 14.57 -7.67 -10.43
CA ASP A 72 15.88 -7.35 -9.87
C ASP A 72 15.93 -7.47 -8.33
N LYS A 73 14.78 -7.28 -7.66
CA LYS A 73 14.61 -7.45 -6.20
C LYS A 73 14.15 -8.85 -5.81
N LYS A 74 13.65 -9.65 -6.75
CA LYS A 74 13.16 -11.02 -6.53
C LYS A 74 13.07 -11.79 -7.86
N ASP A 75 14.21 -12.32 -8.29
CA ASP A 75 14.45 -13.15 -9.49
C ASP A 75 13.35 -14.22 -9.78
N SER A 76 12.89 -14.90 -8.74
CA SER A 76 11.80 -15.90 -8.76
C SER A 76 10.44 -15.37 -9.25
N LEU A 77 10.28 -14.06 -9.45
CA LEU A 77 9.08 -13.44 -10.01
C LEU A 77 9.29 -12.96 -11.44
N ASN A 78 8.45 -13.44 -12.34
CA ASN A 78 8.18 -12.78 -13.61
C ASN A 78 6.75 -12.21 -13.56
N LEU A 79 6.65 -10.89 -13.77
CA LEU A 79 5.38 -10.16 -13.83
C LEU A 79 5.11 -9.54 -15.21
N LEU A 80 6.00 -9.72 -16.19
CA LEU A 80 5.86 -9.12 -17.51
C LEU A 80 4.52 -9.54 -18.16
N ASN A 81 3.80 -8.57 -18.72
CA ASN A 81 2.48 -8.73 -19.35
C ASN A 81 1.34 -9.22 -18.44
N LYS A 82 1.56 -9.49 -17.15
CA LYS A 82 0.48 -9.81 -16.20
C LYS A 82 -0.43 -8.60 -16.00
N TYR A 83 -1.67 -8.83 -15.61
CA TYR A 83 -2.63 -7.73 -15.44
C TYR A 83 -2.41 -6.98 -14.12
N LEU A 84 -2.53 -5.66 -14.19
CA LEU A 84 -2.68 -4.79 -13.03
C LEU A 84 -4.17 -4.75 -12.65
N GLU A 85 -4.49 -5.03 -11.38
CA GLU A 85 -5.86 -5.11 -10.87
C GLU A 85 -6.11 -4.19 -9.68
N LEU A 86 -7.33 -3.65 -9.61
CA LEU A 86 -7.87 -2.95 -8.44
C LEU A 86 -8.78 -3.92 -7.68
N ASN A 87 -8.51 -4.14 -6.39
CA ASN A 87 -9.41 -4.86 -5.49
C ASN A 87 -10.27 -3.86 -4.72
N SER A 88 -11.60 -3.94 -4.85
CA SER A 88 -12.53 -3.01 -4.20
C SER A 88 -12.39 -2.96 -2.69
N ASP A 89 -12.26 -4.12 -2.05
CA ASP A 89 -12.43 -4.21 -0.60
C ASP A 89 -11.16 -3.72 0.10
N ASP A 90 -9.99 -4.12 -0.44
CA ASP A 90 -8.68 -3.65 0.01
C ASP A 90 -8.51 -2.14 -0.21
N LEU A 91 -8.86 -1.62 -1.40
CA LEU A 91 -8.72 -0.19 -1.71
C LEU A 91 -9.70 0.67 -0.93
N ARG A 92 -10.95 0.23 -0.74
CA ARG A 92 -11.92 0.95 0.11
C ARG A 92 -11.44 1.01 1.55
N GLU A 93 -10.91 -0.09 2.08
CA GLU A 93 -10.34 -0.11 3.42
C GLU A 93 -9.08 0.76 3.50
N SER A 94 -8.24 0.76 2.46
CA SER A 94 -7.08 1.67 2.35
C SER A 94 -7.50 3.13 2.39
N TYR A 95 -8.52 3.54 1.64
CA TYR A 95 -9.02 4.92 1.64
C TYR A 95 -9.48 5.34 3.03
N LYS A 96 -10.41 4.58 3.66
CA LYS A 96 -10.84 4.82 5.05
C LYS A 96 -9.69 4.89 6.05
N ARG A 97 -8.60 4.17 5.78
CA ARG A 97 -7.44 4.05 6.66
C ARG A 97 -6.39 5.14 6.45
N HIS A 98 -6.40 5.86 5.34
CA HIS A 98 -5.33 6.78 4.95
C HIS A 98 -5.85 8.13 4.41
N SER A 99 -7.16 8.36 4.39
CA SER A 99 -7.76 9.70 4.27
C SER A 99 -7.50 10.59 5.49
N THR A 100 -7.04 10.01 6.60
CA THR A 100 -6.50 10.72 7.76
C THR A 100 -5.11 10.18 8.12
N PRO A 101 -4.16 11.05 8.58
CA PRO A 101 -2.87 10.61 9.10
C PRO A 101 -3.03 9.71 10.33
N LYS A 102 -2.15 8.71 10.48
CA LYS A 102 -2.17 7.76 11.60
C LYS A 102 -0.95 7.84 12.49
N GLU A 103 0.18 8.06 11.87
CA GLU A 103 1.46 8.29 12.53
C GLU A 103 1.93 9.72 12.20
N ILE A 104 2.82 10.26 13.04
CA ILE A 104 3.55 11.49 12.70
C ILE A 104 4.23 11.30 11.34
N GLY A 105 4.13 12.29 10.47
CA GLY A 105 4.66 12.30 9.11
C GLY A 105 3.89 11.44 8.09
N ASP A 106 2.73 10.86 8.42
CA ASP A 106 1.78 10.42 7.40
C ASP A 106 1.05 11.63 6.79
N ILE A 107 0.68 11.53 5.52
CA ILE A 107 -0.08 12.54 4.77
C ILE A 107 -1.47 11.98 4.45
N PRO A 108 -2.56 12.76 4.60
CA PRO A 108 -3.90 12.31 4.20
C PRO A 108 -3.95 12.15 2.68
N LEU A 109 -4.48 11.01 2.21
CA LEU A 109 -4.72 10.77 0.80
C LEU A 109 -6.14 11.15 0.42
N SER A 110 -6.25 11.92 -0.66
CA SER A 110 -7.51 12.33 -1.28
C SER A 110 -8.12 11.22 -2.13
N GLU A 111 -9.35 11.39 -2.60
CA GLU A 111 -9.92 10.53 -3.64
C GLU A 111 -9.13 10.64 -4.96
N GLN A 112 -8.63 11.84 -5.29
CA GLN A 112 -7.79 12.06 -6.47
C GLN A 112 -6.48 11.26 -6.42
N ASP A 113 -5.89 11.02 -5.24
CA ASP A 113 -4.69 10.18 -5.11
C ASP A 113 -4.95 8.71 -5.44
N PHE A 114 -6.16 8.22 -5.13
CA PHE A 114 -6.57 6.88 -5.54
C PHE A 114 -6.87 6.85 -7.05
N GLU A 115 -7.53 7.87 -7.61
CA GLU A 115 -7.74 7.96 -9.07
C GLU A 115 -6.43 7.94 -9.87
N LYS A 116 -5.33 8.46 -9.30
CA LYS A 116 -3.99 8.48 -9.90
C LYS A 116 -3.22 7.16 -9.81
N ILE A 117 -3.78 6.08 -9.25
CA ILE A 117 -3.10 4.76 -9.17
C ILE A 117 -2.44 4.31 -10.50
N PRO A 118 -3.08 4.43 -11.69
CA PRO A 118 -2.46 4.03 -12.95
C PRO A 118 -1.25 4.90 -13.32
N GLU A 119 -1.35 6.22 -13.12
CA GLU A 119 -0.30 7.21 -13.35
C GLU A 119 0.90 6.93 -12.43
N TYR A 120 0.65 6.81 -11.13
CA TYR A 120 1.68 6.52 -10.12
C TYR A 120 2.39 5.17 -10.33
N LEU A 121 1.73 4.18 -10.94
CA LEU A 121 2.34 2.88 -11.28
C LEU A 121 3.08 2.88 -12.63
N ASN A 122 2.66 3.72 -13.58
CA ASN A 122 3.36 3.93 -14.84
C ASN A 122 4.65 4.74 -14.65
N GLU A 123 4.58 5.78 -13.83
CA GLU A 123 5.63 6.79 -13.64
C GLU A 123 6.36 6.64 -12.30
N PHE A 124 6.25 5.46 -11.66
CA PHE A 124 6.82 5.17 -10.34
C PHE A 124 8.33 5.52 -10.24
N ASP A 125 8.72 6.14 -9.13
CA ASP A 125 10.10 6.57 -8.91
C ASP A 125 11.00 5.44 -8.38
N GLY A 126 10.41 4.38 -7.84
CA GLY A 126 11.14 3.15 -7.51
C GLY A 126 10.34 2.11 -6.75
N VAL A 127 11.00 0.98 -6.47
CA VAL A 127 10.49 -0.08 -5.59
C VAL A 127 11.36 -0.08 -4.33
N LEU A 128 10.74 0.05 -3.16
CA LEU A 128 11.44 -0.05 -1.88
C LEU A 128 11.89 -1.50 -1.66
N ALA A 129 10.93 -2.41 -1.55
CA ALA A 129 11.15 -3.81 -1.22
C ALA A 129 10.14 -4.72 -1.92
N VAL A 130 10.53 -5.98 -2.11
CA VAL A 130 9.66 -7.08 -2.57
C VAL A 130 9.74 -8.19 -1.54
N ASN A 131 8.73 -8.29 -0.68
CA ASN A 131 8.72 -9.12 0.52
C ASN A 131 7.77 -10.31 0.36
N THR A 132 8.10 -11.46 0.97
CA THR A 132 7.16 -12.59 1.05
C THR A 132 6.61 -12.69 2.47
N TYR A 133 5.28 -12.59 2.62
CA TYR A 133 4.58 -12.66 3.91
C TYR A 133 3.37 -13.59 3.79
N ASN A 134 3.27 -14.60 4.66
CA ASN A 134 2.19 -15.60 4.65
C ASN A 134 1.93 -16.20 3.25
N ASN A 135 3.01 -16.57 2.53
CA ASN A 135 3.00 -17.10 1.15
C ASN A 135 2.43 -16.16 0.08
N LYS A 136 2.15 -14.89 0.41
CA LYS A 136 1.87 -13.82 -0.54
C LYS A 136 3.15 -13.03 -0.80
N VAL A 137 3.35 -12.57 -2.03
CA VAL A 137 4.45 -11.65 -2.33
C VAL A 137 3.90 -10.23 -2.46
N GLU A 138 4.47 -9.31 -1.70
CA GLU A 138 4.12 -7.90 -1.66
C GLU A 138 5.25 -7.05 -2.26
N ALA A 139 4.94 -6.20 -3.22
CA ALA A 139 5.87 -5.19 -3.73
C ALA A 139 5.46 -3.80 -3.25
N HIS A 140 6.41 -3.09 -2.64
CA HIS A 140 6.26 -1.74 -2.11
C HIS A 140 6.80 -0.73 -3.14
N ILE A 141 5.93 -0.25 -4.01
CA ILE A 141 6.25 0.75 -5.04
C ILE A 141 6.08 2.15 -4.42
N TYR A 142 6.79 3.17 -4.93
CA TYR A 142 6.56 4.56 -4.53
C TYR A 142 6.59 5.54 -5.71
N LYS A 143 5.81 6.62 -5.56
CA LYS A 143 5.84 7.81 -6.40
C LYS A 143 6.04 9.02 -5.49
N GLN A 144 6.93 9.93 -5.87
CA GLN A 144 7.07 11.27 -5.30
C GLN A 144 5.97 12.17 -5.88
N THR A 145 5.34 12.93 -4.99
CA THR A 145 4.33 13.96 -5.28
C THR A 145 4.80 15.30 -4.70
N ASP A 146 4.08 16.39 -4.97
CA ASP A 146 4.45 17.72 -4.47
C ASP A 146 4.41 17.78 -2.93
N ASP A 147 3.43 17.10 -2.31
CA ASP A 147 3.29 17.03 -0.85
C ASP A 147 4.27 16.04 -0.18
N GLY A 148 4.91 15.14 -0.94
CA GLY A 148 5.80 14.12 -0.38
C GLY A 148 5.88 12.85 -1.22
N TYR A 149 5.41 11.73 -0.68
CA TYR A 149 5.46 10.43 -1.35
C TYR A 149 4.20 9.60 -1.14
N VAL A 150 3.67 9.03 -2.21
CA VAL A 150 2.65 7.97 -2.17
C VAL A 150 3.33 6.62 -2.28
N ARG A 151 3.16 5.78 -1.25
CA ARG A 151 3.60 4.37 -1.27
C ARG A 151 2.44 3.48 -1.68
N ILE A 152 2.66 2.68 -2.71
CA ILE A 152 1.67 1.75 -3.27
C ILE A 152 2.08 0.33 -2.89
N LEU A 153 1.24 -0.32 -2.11
CA LEU A 153 1.38 -1.74 -1.79
C LEU A 153 0.62 -2.56 -2.83
N THR A 154 1.33 -3.51 -3.43
CA THR A 154 0.76 -4.44 -4.41
C THR A 154 1.00 -5.88 -3.97
N VAL A 155 0.08 -6.79 -4.30
CA VAL A 155 0.16 -8.23 -4.00
C VAL A 155 0.16 -9.03 -5.30
N VAL A 156 1.10 -9.96 -5.45
CA VAL A 156 1.07 -10.94 -6.54
C VAL A 156 -0.02 -11.98 -6.25
N SER A 157 -1.11 -11.94 -7.01
CA SER A 157 -2.22 -12.88 -6.86
C SER A 157 -1.99 -14.13 -7.67
N ASN A 158 -1.48 -15.17 -7.00
CA ASN A 158 -1.32 -16.50 -7.59
C ASN A 158 -2.63 -17.09 -8.15
N GLU A 159 -3.78 -16.77 -7.56
CA GLU A 159 -5.09 -17.28 -8.00
C GLU A 159 -5.51 -16.66 -9.34
N ARG A 160 -5.21 -15.36 -9.54
CA ARG A 160 -5.67 -14.55 -10.67
C ARG A 160 -4.63 -14.34 -11.77
N ASP A 161 -3.38 -14.67 -11.46
CA ASP A 161 -2.17 -14.39 -12.24
C ASP A 161 -1.98 -12.89 -12.56
N SER A 162 -2.12 -12.07 -11.52
CA SER A 162 -2.16 -10.61 -11.59
C SER A 162 -1.30 -9.96 -10.51
N LEU A 163 -1.02 -8.66 -10.66
CA LEU A 163 -0.50 -7.79 -9.62
C LEU A 163 -1.63 -6.87 -9.14
N GLN A 164 -2.07 -7.04 -7.90
CA GLN A 164 -3.23 -6.35 -7.34
C GLN A 164 -2.79 -5.17 -6.48
N VAL A 165 -3.37 -3.99 -6.68
CA VAL A 165 -3.19 -2.84 -5.80
C VAL A 165 -4.09 -3.00 -4.58
N THR A 166 -3.50 -3.00 -3.39
CA THR A 166 -4.22 -3.27 -2.12
C THR A 166 -4.16 -2.12 -1.13
N LYS A 167 -3.16 -1.23 -1.21
CA LYS A 167 -3.04 -0.11 -0.27
C LYS A 167 -2.25 1.05 -0.85
N LEU A 168 -2.70 2.27 -0.56
CA LEU A 168 -1.94 3.50 -0.71
C LEU A 168 -1.67 4.11 0.67
N ILE A 169 -0.49 4.68 0.86
CA ILE A 169 -0.10 5.39 2.10
C ILE A 169 0.65 6.67 1.70
N GLY A 170 0.12 7.84 2.08
CA GLY A 170 0.81 9.12 1.97
C GLY A 170 1.84 9.29 3.08
N VAL A 171 3.03 9.76 2.74
CA VAL A 171 4.18 9.89 3.65
C VAL A 171 4.92 11.19 3.33
N SER A 172 5.22 12.00 4.36
CA SER A 172 5.99 13.23 4.19
C SER A 172 7.41 12.95 3.72
N LYS A 173 8.05 13.96 3.14
CA LYS A 173 9.42 13.85 2.63
C LYS A 173 10.39 13.43 3.72
N GLU A 174 10.32 14.07 4.89
CA GLU A 174 11.19 13.83 6.04
C GLU A 174 11.03 12.41 6.57
N LYS A 175 9.78 11.95 6.75
CA LYS A 175 9.48 10.59 7.21
C LYS A 175 9.94 9.55 6.19
N PHE A 176 9.77 9.83 4.90
CA PHE A 176 10.22 8.93 3.85
C PHE A 176 11.74 8.80 3.86
N GLU A 177 12.47 9.91 3.88
CA GLU A 177 13.93 9.95 3.86
C GLU A 177 14.50 9.24 5.10
N GLN A 178 14.04 9.60 6.31
CA GLN A 178 14.43 8.94 7.57
C GLN A 178 14.24 7.42 7.56
N LYS A 179 13.18 6.93 6.90
CA LYS A 179 12.79 5.51 6.93
C LYS A 179 13.33 4.68 5.76
N TYR A 180 13.62 5.31 4.61
CA TYR A 180 13.89 4.61 3.36
C TYR A 180 15.16 5.06 2.61
N ASP A 181 15.88 6.10 3.04
CA ASP A 181 17.10 6.56 2.34
C ASP A 181 18.20 5.50 2.23
N LYS A 182 18.35 4.65 3.25
CA LYS A 182 19.30 3.53 3.21
C LYS A 182 18.97 2.56 2.07
N ILE A 183 17.68 2.27 1.88
CA ILE A 183 17.17 1.39 0.83
C ILE A 183 17.31 2.03 -0.56
N LYS A 184 17.16 3.36 -0.67
CA LYS A 184 17.45 4.11 -1.92
C LYS A 184 18.94 4.08 -2.29
N LYS A 185 19.85 4.07 -1.31
CA LYS A 185 21.31 4.13 -1.52
C LYS A 185 21.98 2.78 -1.82
N GLY A 186 21.18 1.71 -2.01
CA GLY A 186 21.68 0.40 -2.41
C GLY A 186 22.11 -0.53 -1.26
N ASP A 187 21.91 -0.15 0.00
CA ASP A 187 22.11 -1.08 1.12
C ASP A 187 21.07 -2.21 1.01
N THR A 188 21.55 -3.43 0.73
CA THR A 188 20.72 -4.67 0.67
C THR A 188 20.25 -5.15 2.04
N GLY A 189 20.29 -4.28 3.05
CA GLY A 189 19.76 -4.51 4.39
C GLY A 189 18.25 -4.59 4.38
N SER A 190 17.70 -5.80 4.16
CA SER A 190 16.29 -6.11 4.44
C SER A 190 15.88 -5.51 5.79
N PRO A 191 14.79 -4.71 5.86
CA PRO A 191 14.33 -4.18 7.12
C PRO A 191 13.87 -5.32 8.03
N ARG A 192 14.75 -5.73 8.96
CA ARG A 192 14.46 -6.71 10.00
C ARG A 192 13.27 -6.23 10.83
N GLY A 193 12.17 -6.98 10.76
CA GLY A 193 11.08 -6.93 11.72
C GLY A 193 10.25 -5.64 11.71
N LEU A 194 9.06 -5.73 11.11
CA LEU A 194 7.91 -4.95 11.57
C LEU A 194 7.50 -5.42 12.97
N SER A 195 8.25 -5.01 14.00
CA SER A 195 7.78 -5.13 15.38
C SER A 195 6.52 -4.27 15.52
N LYS A 196 5.37 -4.91 15.74
CA LYS A 196 4.12 -4.22 16.06
C LYS A 196 4.39 -3.22 17.18
N ALA A 197 4.07 -1.95 16.96
CA ALA A 197 4.03 -0.98 18.05
C ALA A 197 3.06 -1.51 19.12
N SER A 198 3.58 -1.74 20.32
CA SER A 198 2.79 -2.15 21.47
C SER A 198 1.91 -0.98 21.90
N ASN A 199 0.58 -1.14 21.81
CA ASN A 199 -0.37 -0.17 22.36
C ASN A 199 -0.08 0.06 23.86
N PRO A 200 0.16 1.30 24.31
CA PRO A 200 0.20 1.61 25.73
C PRO A 200 -1.17 2.11 26.20
N SER A 201 -1.98 1.26 26.84
CA SER A 201 -2.93 1.73 27.87
C SER A 201 -3.56 0.61 28.72
N LYS A 202 -3.17 0.60 30.00
CA LYS A 202 -4.01 0.37 31.20
C LYS A 202 -4.97 -0.84 31.25
N THR A 203 -4.56 -1.84 32.02
CA THR A 203 -5.38 -2.29 33.17
C THR A 203 -4.48 -2.81 34.29
N ALA A 204 -3.92 -1.90 35.09
CA ALA A 204 -3.19 -2.28 36.29
C ALA A 204 -4.19 -2.68 37.39
N ARG A 205 -4.23 -3.97 37.74
CA ARG A 205 -5.05 -4.48 38.85
C ARG A 205 -4.18 -4.58 40.11
N LEU A 206 -4.61 -3.89 41.17
CA LEU A 206 -3.92 -3.78 42.45
C LEU A 206 -3.69 -5.15 43.11
N THR A 207 -2.47 -5.40 43.58
CA THR A 207 -2.18 -6.25 44.75
C THR A 207 -1.05 -5.61 45.54
N ALA A 208 -1.08 -5.74 46.87
CA ALA A 208 -0.29 -4.93 47.80
C ALA A 208 1.01 -5.62 48.28
N GLY A 209 2.01 -4.80 48.63
CA GLY A 209 3.28 -5.21 49.24
C GLY A 209 4.14 -3.96 49.49
N VAL A 210 4.74 -3.84 50.68
CA VAL A 210 5.27 -2.57 51.25
C VAL A 210 6.84 -2.54 51.18
N PRO A 211 7.59 -1.52 51.69
CA PRO A 211 8.24 -0.52 50.85
C PRO A 211 9.79 -0.41 51.01
N SER A 212 10.42 0.40 50.15
CA SER A 212 11.63 1.20 50.45
C SER A 212 11.90 2.17 49.28
N GLU A 213 12.40 3.38 49.42
CA GLU A 213 12.63 4.31 50.54
C GLU A 213 12.94 5.68 49.87
N ASN A 214 12.40 6.80 50.37
CA ASN A 214 12.89 8.18 50.17
C ASN A 214 13.02 8.74 48.70
N SER A 215 12.91 10.03 48.42
CA SER A 215 12.34 11.16 49.17
C SER A 215 11.89 12.27 48.20
N ILE A 216 11.15 13.23 48.73
CA ILE A 216 10.46 14.32 48.01
C ILE A 216 11.45 15.42 47.59
N SER A 217 11.24 16.07 46.42
CA SER A 217 11.16 17.55 46.24
C SER A 217 11.61 18.05 44.85
N GLN A 218 10.66 18.63 44.11
CA GLN A 218 10.82 19.97 43.51
C GLN A 218 10.11 20.98 44.45
N PRO A 219 10.30 22.31 44.36
CA PRO A 219 11.00 23.13 43.35
C PRO A 219 12.26 23.82 43.97
N ASP A 220 12.80 24.99 43.60
CA ASP A 220 12.37 26.07 42.69
C ASP A 220 13.54 26.94 42.14
N THR A 221 13.17 27.82 41.22
CA THR A 221 13.84 28.99 40.62
C THR A 221 14.66 29.85 41.59
N THR A 222 15.90 30.22 41.24
CA THR A 222 16.35 31.64 41.34
C THR A 222 17.58 31.99 40.49
N VAL A 223 17.63 33.27 40.12
CA VAL A 223 18.67 34.00 39.38
C VAL A 223 19.73 34.51 40.37
N ASN A 224 21.04 34.44 40.03
CA ASN A 224 21.86 35.66 40.08
C ASN A 224 23.24 35.61 39.40
N ASN A 225 23.61 36.81 38.96
CA ASN A 225 24.90 37.30 38.51
C ASN A 225 26.12 36.79 39.29
N ASN A 226 27.28 36.77 38.63
CA ASN A 226 28.43 37.48 39.20
C ASN A 226 29.43 37.97 38.14
N SER A 227 30.05 39.10 38.43
CA SER A 227 31.05 39.77 37.60
C SER A 227 32.44 39.15 37.72
N MET A 228 33.21 39.22 36.63
CA MET A 228 34.60 39.69 36.61
C MET A 228 34.83 40.49 35.33
#